data_AF-A0A6B3D035-F1
#
_entry.id   AF-A0A6B3D035-F1
#
_cell.length_a   1.000
_cell.length_b   1.000
_cell.length_c   1.000
_cell.angle_alpha   90.00
_cell.angle_beta   90.00
_cell.angle_gamma   90.00
#
_symmetry.space_group_name_H-M   'P 1'
#
loop_
_entity.id
_entity.type
_entity.pdbx_description
1 polymer ?
#
loop_
_entity_poly.entity_id
_entity_poly.type
_entity_poly.pdbx_seq_one_letter_code
_entity_poly.pdbx_strand_id
1 'polypeptide(L)' 'DIMVMYAGRAVERGSVREVLKSPQHPYTWGLLSSMPNLTSDVDEPLMPIPGSPPSLMNPPSGCAFHPRCGFTDLVSG' A
#
# COMPACT_ATOMS: atom_id res chain seq x y z
N ASP A 1 -13.07 12.64 0.67
CA ASP A 1 -12.54 11.40 1.23
C ASP A 1 -11.88 10.54 0.17
N ILE A 2 -10.92 9.72 0.59
CA ILE A 2 -10.30 8.64 -0.19
C ILE A 2 -10.54 7.33 0.55
N MET A 3 -10.84 6.27 -0.19
CA MET A 3 -10.85 4.89 0.29
C MET A 3 -9.78 4.11 -0.46
N VAL A 4 -8.81 3.56 0.26
CA VAL A 4 -7.81 2.65 -0.29
C VAL A 4 -8.31 1.22 -0.08
N MET A 5 -8.30 0.43 -1.16
CA MET A 5 -8.72 -0.97 -1.12
C MET A 5 -7.61 -1.90 -1.56
N TYR A 6 -7.56 -3.08 -0.96
CA TYR A 6 -6.69 -4.17 -1.36
C TYR A 6 -7.39 -5.51 -1.24
N ALA A 7 -7.32 -6.34 -2.29
CA ALA A 7 -7.93 -7.67 -2.33
C ALA A 7 -9.40 -7.69 -1.85
N GLY A 8 -10.19 -6.70 -2.29
CA GLY A 8 -11.61 -6.58 -1.94
C GLY A 8 -11.90 -6.01 -0.54
N ARG A 9 -10.89 -5.62 0.23
CA ARG A 9 -11.03 -5.07 1.58
C ARG A 9 -10.68 -3.58 1.60
N ALA A 10 -11.46 -2.78 2.32
CA ALA A 10 -11.05 -1.44 2.71
C ALA A 10 -9.87 -1.55 3.69
N VAL A 11 -8.73 -0.94 3.35
CA VAL A 11 -7.52 -0.99 4.17
C VAL A 11 -7.17 0.36 4.78
N GLU A 12 -7.64 1.46 4.18
CA GLU A 12 -7.47 2.79 4.73
C GLU A 12 -8.57 3.73 4.21
N ARG A 13 -9.06 4.63 5.08
CA ARG A 13 -10.02 5.67 4.72
C ARG A 13 -9.74 6.93 5.50
N GLY A 14 -9.85 8.07 4.83
CA GLY A 14 -9.78 9.38 5.47
C GLY A 14 -9.98 10.50 4.47
N SER A 15 -9.73 11.72 4.91
CA SER A 15 -9.64 12.86 4.02
C SER A 15 -8.48 12.66 3.03
N VAL A 16 -8.54 13.38 1.91
CA VAL A 16 -7.45 13.39 0.91
C VAL A 16 -6.12 13.74 1.57
N ARG A 17 -6.13 14.71 2.50
CA ARG A 17 -4.92 15.17 3.16
C ARG A 17 -4.33 14.09 4.08
N GLU A 18 -5.16 13.42 4.87
CA GLU A 18 -4.70 12.36 5.77
C GLU A 18 -4.07 11.22 4.97
N VAL A 19 -4.79 10.67 3.99
CA VAL A 19 -4.31 9.50 3.21
C VAL A 19 -3.06 9.83 2.38
N LEU A 20 -2.93 11.06 1.85
CA LEU A 20 -1.78 11.42 1.01
C LEU A 20 -0.57 11.98 1.77
N LYS A 21 -0.73 12.46 3.02
CA LYS A 21 0.36 13.08 3.79
C LYS A 21 0.75 12.31 5.04
N SER A 22 -0.19 11.58 5.65
CA SER A 22 0.03 10.78 6.84
C SER A 22 -0.68 9.42 6.68
N PRO A 23 -0.34 8.66 5.62
CA PRO A 23 -0.90 7.34 5.42
C PRO A 23 -0.55 6.43 6.60
N GLN A 24 -1.47 5.54 6.97
CA GLN A 24 -1.30 4.67 8.14
C GLN A 24 -1.07 3.20 7.77
N HIS A 25 -1.54 2.76 6.59
CA HIS A 25 -1.43 1.35 6.20
C HIS A 25 -0.18 1.11 5.32
N PRO A 26 0.63 0.07 5.57
CA PRO A 26 1.84 -0.22 4.77
C PRO A 26 1.61 -0.36 3.26
N TYR A 27 0.42 -0.84 2.87
CA TYR A 27 0.00 -0.85 1.47
C TYR A 27 -0.07 0.55 0.86
N THR A 28 -0.66 1.51 1.58
CA THR A 28 -0.75 2.92 1.15
C THR A 28 0.64 3.56 1.08
N TRP A 29 1.55 3.23 2.02
CA TRP A 29 2.95 3.65 1.94
C TRP A 29 3.59 3.19 0.64
N GLY A 30 3.46 1.89 0.34
CA GLY A 30 3.99 1.31 -0.88
C GLY A 30 3.42 1.94 -2.15
N LEU A 31 2.11 2.24 -2.19
CA LEU A 31 1.48 2.92 -3.33
C LEU A 31 2.08 4.31 -3.55
N LEU A 32 2.22 5.11 -2.49
CA LEU A 32 2.75 6.47 -2.58
C LEU A 32 4.24 6.46 -2.94
N SER A 33 5.03 5.53 -2.41
CA SER A 33 6.45 5.33 -2.77
C SER A 33 6.65 4.81 -4.20
N SER A 34 5.63 4.20 -4.81
CA SER A 34 5.68 3.72 -6.20
C SER A 34 5.37 4.82 -7.22
N MET A 35 4.89 5.99 -6.79
CA MET A 35 4.54 7.07 -7.72
C MET A 35 5.79 7.86 -8.13
N PRO A 36 5.93 8.19 -9.42
CA PRO A 36 7.01 9.08 -9.86
C PRO A 36 6.81 10.48 -9.27
N ASN A 37 7.89 11.06 -8.79
CA ASN A 37 7.91 12.46 -8.40
C ASN A 37 8.17 13.33 -9.65
N LEU A 38 7.24 14.25 -9.95
CA LEU A 38 7.32 15.11 -11.13
C LEU A 38 8.50 16.09 -11.10
N THR A 39 9.12 16.29 -9.93
CA THR A 39 10.29 17.17 -9.78
C THR A 39 11.60 16.40 -9.57
N SER A 40 11.55 15.07 -9.51
CA SER A 40 12.74 14.22 -9.40
C SER A 40 13.40 13.99 -10.75
N ASP A 41 14.61 13.45 -10.74
CA ASP A 41 15.27 12.93 -11.93
C ASP A 41 14.43 11.80 -12.56
N VAL A 42 14.34 11.79 -13.89
CA VAL A 42 13.62 10.76 -14.66
C VAL A 42 14.30 9.40 -14.57
N ASP A 43 15.60 9.37 -14.27
CA ASP A 43 16.38 8.15 -14.11
C ASP A 43 16.36 7.63 -12.65
N GLU A 44 15.69 8.31 -11.73
CA GLU A 44 15.53 7.85 -10.35
C GLU A 44 14.69 6.57 -10.30
N PRO A 45 15.20 5.46 -9.73
CA PRO A 45 14.46 4.21 -9.69
C PRO A 45 13.27 4.30 -8.74
N LEU A 46 12.09 3.89 -9.22
CA LEU A 46 10.90 3.77 -8.39
C LEU A 46 11.04 2.61 -7.39
N MET A 47 10.35 2.73 -6.26
CA MET A 47 10.24 1.67 -5.25
C MET A 47 8.87 1.01 -5.31
N PRO A 48 8.65 0.02 -6.20
CA PRO A 48 7.37 -0.66 -6.32
C PRO A 48 7.12 -1.61 -5.14
N ILE A 49 5.85 -1.91 -4.88
CA ILE A 49 5.46 -3.01 -4.00
C ILE A 49 5.82 -4.35 -4.68
N PRO A 50 6.73 -5.17 -4.12
CA PRO A 50 7.17 -6.41 -4.76
C PRO A 50 6.06 -7.45 -4.86
N GLY A 51 6.22 -8.37 -5.80
CA GLY A 51 5.30 -9.51 -6.02
C GLY A 51 3.95 -9.12 -6.63
N SER A 52 3.06 -10.11 -6.70
CA SER A 52 1.73 -10.00 -7.32
C SER A 52 0.61 -10.04 -6.28
N PRO A 53 -0.55 -9.40 -6.53
CA PRO A 53 -1.72 -9.51 -5.65
C PRO A 53 -2.13 -10.97 -5.38
N PRO A 54 -2.66 -11.28 -4.19
CA PRO A 54 -3.10 -12.63 -3.86
C PRO A 54 -4.32 -13.04 -4.70
N SER A 55 -4.54 -14.35 -4.80
CA SER A 55 -5.79 -14.89 -5.33
C SER A 55 -6.97 -14.51 -4.42
N LEU A 56 -8.08 -14.06 -5.02
CA LEU A 56 -9.33 -13.83 -4.29
C LEU A 56 -10.11 -15.12 -4.00
N MET A 57 -9.79 -16.22 -4.69
CA MET A 57 -10.42 -17.53 -4.43
C MET A 57 -9.87 -18.16 -3.14
N ASN A 58 -8.58 -17.97 -2.87
CA ASN A 58 -7.88 -18.49 -1.69
C ASN A 58 -7.08 -17.34 -1.05
N PRO A 59 -7.76 -16.41 -0.35
CA PRO A 59 -7.08 -15.26 0.23
C PRO A 59 -6.15 -15.66 1.39
N PRO A 60 -5.09 -14.89 1.65
CA PRO A 60 -4.25 -15.08 2.84
C PRO A 60 -5.07 -14.90 4.11
N SER A 61 -4.64 -15.55 5.20
CA SER A 61 -5.22 -15.34 6.52
C SER A 61 -4.87 -13.96 7.09
N GLY A 62 -5.71 -13.44 7.98
CA GLY A 62 -5.51 -12.12 8.60
C GLY A 62 -5.49 -10.98 7.59
N CYS A 63 -4.46 -10.12 7.66
CA CYS A 63 -4.26 -9.04 6.70
C CYS A 63 -3.95 -9.62 5.30
N ALA A 64 -4.80 -9.34 4.31
CA ALA A 64 -4.60 -9.82 2.94
C ALA A 64 -3.30 -9.31 2.29
N PHE A 65 -2.73 -8.22 2.81
CA PHE A 65 -1.47 -7.64 2.32
C PHE A 65 -0.21 -8.23 2.98
N HIS A 66 -0.34 -9.01 4.07
CA HIS A 66 0.83 -9.52 4.81
C HIS A 66 1.87 -10.27 3.94
N PRO A 67 1.52 -11.02 2.87
CA PRO A 67 2.53 -11.71 2.06
C PRO A 67 3.44 -10.77 1.25
N ARG A 68 3.05 -9.49 1.11
CA ARG A 68 3.80 -8.45 0.38
C ARG A 68 4.19 -7.28 1.28
N CYS A 69 3.86 -7.35 2.57
CA CYS A 69 4.13 -6.29 3.53
C CYS A 69 5.58 -6.38 4.00
N GLY A 70 6.40 -5.36 3.72
CA GLY A 70 7.77 -5.27 4.25
C GLY A 70 7.85 -4.87 5.73
N PHE A 71 6.71 -4.71 6.42
CA PHE A 71 6.61 -4.14 7.75
C PHE A 71 5.82 -5.02 8.73
N THR A 72 5.69 -6.32 8.47
CA THR A 72 4.89 -7.26 9.29
C THR A 72 5.26 -7.25 10.77
N ASP A 73 6.52 -6.94 11.10
CA ASP A 73 7.01 -6.91 12.48
C ASP A 73 6.66 -5.60 13.20
N LEU A 74 6.20 -4.58 12.47
CA LEU A 74 5.88 -3.25 12.98
C LEU A 74 4.38 -2.94 13.01
N VAL A 75 3.55 -3.78 12.39
CA VAL A 75 2.10 -3.59 12.34
C VAL A 75 1.34 -4.85 12.75
N SER A 76 0.32 -4.69 13.58
CA SER A 76 -0.67 -5.74 13.81
C SER A 76 -1.62 -5.81 12.62
N GLY A 77 -1.71 -6.98 11.98
CA GLY A 77 -2.55 -7.24 10.80
C GLY A 77 -4.04 -7.32 11.08
#